data_AF-A0A2V5Y5N0-F1
#
_entry.id   AF-A0A2V5Y5N0-F1
#
_cell.length_a   1.000
_cell.length_b   1.000
_cell.length_c   1.000
_cell.angle_alpha   90.00
_cell.angle_beta   90.00
_cell.angle_gamma   90.00
#
_symmetry.space_group_name_H-M   'P 1'
#
loop_
_entity.id
_entity.type
_entity.pdbx_description
1 polymer ?
#
loop_
_entity_poly.entity_id
_entity_poly.type
_entity_poly.pdbx_seq_one_letter_code
_entity_poly.pdbx_strand_id
1 'polypeptide(L)'
;MVSLNRDGLTGKVLGGERISVEEVLELYRWPLEEVGALANARRDLAKAKSYDGRGREIVTYIVDRNINYTNVCNVYCKFCAFYRTEKDE
;
A
#
# COMPACT_ATOMS: atom_id res chain seq x y z
N MET A 1 19.55 3.29 13.63
CA MET A 1 19.35 1.94 13.09
C MET A 1 18.14 1.38 13.80
N VAL A 2 17.01 1.28 13.10
CA VAL A 2 15.76 0.77 13.71
C VAL A 2 15.93 -0.72 13.91
N SER A 3 15.95 -1.18 15.16
CA SER A 3 16.04 -2.60 15.49
C SER A 3 14.67 -3.21 15.28
N LEU A 4 14.45 -3.93 14.17
CA LEU A 4 13.22 -4.67 13.96
C LEU A 4 13.05 -5.68 15.10
N ASN A 5 11.97 -5.55 15.87
CA ASN A 5 11.65 -6.54 16.89
C ASN A 5 11.44 -7.90 16.19
N ARG A 6 12.17 -8.93 16.61
CA ARG A 6 12.14 -10.26 15.96
C ARG A 6 11.01 -11.11 16.52
N ASP A 7 9.82 -10.54 16.55
CA ASP A 7 8.60 -11.27 16.89
C ASP A 7 8.21 -12.18 15.71
N GLY A 8 7.38 -13.19 15.97
CA GLY A 8 6.93 -14.13 14.93
C GLY A 8 6.31 -13.44 13.71
N LEU A 9 5.67 -12.29 13.92
CA LEU A 9 5.06 -11.48 12.87
C LEU A 9 6.09 -10.88 11.90
N THR A 10 7.22 -10.36 12.39
CA THR A 10 8.32 -9.86 11.54
C THR A 10 8.87 -10.98 10.67
N GLY A 11 9.07 -12.17 11.26
CA GLY A 11 9.53 -13.36 10.53
C GLY A 11 8.58 -13.75 9.40
N LYS A 12 7.28 -13.81 9.71
CA LYS A 12 6.21 -14.11 8.75
C LYS A 12 6.17 -13.14 7.58
N VAL A 13 6.26 -11.83 7.85
CA VAL A 13 6.31 -10.78 6.82
C VAL A 13 7.53 -10.96 5.94
N LEU A 14 8.74 -11.12 6.52
CA LEU A 14 9.98 -11.30 5.76
C LEU A 14 9.99 -12.62 4.95
N GLY A 15 9.34 -13.67 5.47
CA GLY A 15 9.10 -14.93 4.75
C GLY A 15 8.14 -14.78 3.57
N GLY A 16 7.45 -13.65 3.45
CA GLY A 16 6.48 -13.39 2.40
C GLY A 16 5.14 -14.11 2.60
N GLU A 17 4.89 -14.61 3.81
CA GLU A 17 3.67 -15.28 4.19
C GLU A 17 2.50 -14.29 4.32
N ARG A 18 1.27 -14.80 4.18
CA ARG A 18 0.06 -13.98 4.36
C ARG A 18 -0.18 -13.73 5.85
N ILE A 19 -0.27 -12.46 6.22
CA ILE A 19 -0.68 -12.03 7.55
C ILE A 19 -2.21 -12.07 7.70
N SER A 20 -2.70 -12.35 8.92
CA SER A 20 -4.12 -12.35 9.29
C SER A 20 -4.63 -10.94 9.55
N VAL A 21 -5.94 -10.80 9.74
CA VAL A 21 -6.57 -9.51 10.08
C VAL A 21 -6.06 -9.01 11.43
N GLU A 22 -5.95 -9.89 12.41
CA GLU A 22 -5.47 -9.59 13.76
C GLU A 22 -4.02 -9.12 13.75
N GLU A 23 -3.17 -9.78 12.96
CA GLU A 23 -1.77 -9.42 12.76
C GLU A 23 -1.63 -8.04 12.08
N VAL A 24 -2.48 -7.72 11.09
CA VAL A 24 -2.50 -6.39 10.46
C VAL A 24 -2.91 -5.31 11.45
N LEU A 25 -3.94 -5.56 12.27
CA LEU A 25 -4.39 -4.62 13.29
C LEU A 25 -3.29 -4.33 14.32
N GLU A 26 -2.45 -5.31 14.61
CA GLU A 26 -1.29 -5.12 15.47
C GLU A 26 -0.21 -4.26 14.80
N LEU A 27 0.11 -4.50 13.52
CA LEU A 27 1.06 -3.66 12.76
C LEU A 27 0.64 -2.18 12.71
N TYR A 28 -0.66 -1.88 12.68
CA TYR A 28 -1.16 -0.49 12.70
C TYR A 28 -0.77 0.28 13.97
N ARG A 29 -0.40 -0.41 15.05
CA ARG A 29 0.00 0.18 16.33
C ARG A 29 1.50 0.36 16.47
N TRP A 30 2.29 -0.20 15.55
CA TRP A 30 3.75 -0.14 15.60
C TRP A 30 4.27 1.25 15.21
N PRO A 31 5.48 1.62 15.64
CA PRO A 31 6.13 2.84 15.19
C PRO A 31 6.29 2.88 13.67
N LEU A 32 6.07 4.05 13.07
CA LEU A 32 6.08 4.24 11.62
C LEU A 32 7.41 3.82 10.99
N GLU A 33 8.51 4.11 11.66
CA GLU A 33 9.86 3.78 11.22
C GLU A 33 10.13 2.27 11.19
N GLU A 34 9.53 1.51 12.11
CA GLU A 34 9.63 0.05 12.15
C GLU A 34 8.82 -0.57 11.02
N VAL A 35 7.56 -0.14 10.85
CA VAL A 35 6.69 -0.60 9.76
C VAL A 35 7.28 -0.20 8.41
N GLY A 36 7.83 1.00 8.29
CA GLY A 36 8.50 1.49 7.08
C GLY A 36 9.73 0.68 6.71
N ALA A 37 10.58 0.35 7.69
CA ALA A 37 11.75 -0.51 7.46
C ALA A 37 11.33 -1.93 7.04
N LEU A 38 10.32 -2.50 7.69
CA LEU A 38 9.80 -3.84 7.38
C LEU A 38 9.16 -3.88 5.98
N ALA A 39 8.37 -2.86 5.63
CA ALA A 39 7.76 -2.72 4.31
C ALA A 39 8.80 -2.58 3.20
N ASN A 40 9.85 -1.77 3.41
CA ASN A 40 10.94 -1.65 2.43
C ASN A 40 11.67 -2.99 2.25
N ALA A 41 12.05 -3.67 3.34
CA ALA A 41 12.68 -4.98 3.27
C ALA A 41 11.80 -6.00 2.50
N ARG A 42 10.49 -6.00 2.76
CA ARG A 42 9.53 -6.86 2.06
C ARG A 42 9.45 -6.55 0.56
N ARG A 43 9.45 -5.26 0.18
CA ARG A 43 9.49 -4.81 -1.22
C ARG A 43 10.75 -5.30 -1.90
N ASP A 44 11.90 -5.13 -1.26
CA ASP A 44 13.20 -5.51 -1.82
C ASP A 44 13.31 -7.01 -2.05
N LEU A 45 12.76 -7.82 -1.12
CA LEU A 45 12.63 -9.27 -1.28
C LEU A 45 11.66 -9.63 -2.41
N ALA A 46 10.51 -8.95 -2.51
CA ALA A 46 9.51 -9.20 -3.55
C ALA A 46 10.05 -8.94 -4.95
N LYS A 47 10.84 -7.87 -5.11
CA LYS A 47 11.34 -7.39 -6.41
C LYS A 47 12.75 -7.86 -6.74
N ALA A 48 13.43 -8.57 -5.84
CA ALA A 48 14.83 -8.98 -6.02
C ALA A 48 15.12 -9.68 -7.35
N LYS A 49 14.19 -10.49 -7.87
CA LYS A 49 14.37 -11.23 -9.13
C LYS A 49 13.84 -10.50 -10.37
N SER A 50 13.11 -9.39 -10.19
CA SER A 50 12.57 -8.61 -11.31
C SER A 50 13.69 -7.82 -12.00
N TYR A 51 13.48 -7.49 -13.28
CA TYR A 51 14.37 -6.61 -14.07
C TYR A 51 15.84 -7.08 -14.07
N ASP A 52 16.07 -8.34 -14.41
CA ASP A 52 17.40 -8.99 -14.40
C ASP A 52 18.14 -8.81 -13.07
N GLY A 53 17.41 -8.98 -11.96
CA GLY A 53 17.97 -8.89 -10.61
C GLY A 53 18.07 -7.47 -10.04
N ARG A 54 17.69 -6.43 -10.81
CA ARG A 54 17.81 -5.02 -10.40
C ARG A 54 16.55 -4.44 -9.78
N GLY A 55 15.51 -5.24 -9.53
CA GLY A 55 14.21 -4.74 -9.09
C GLY A 55 14.16 -4.07 -7.72
N ARG A 56 15.24 -4.14 -6.92
CA ARG A 56 15.36 -3.34 -5.68
C ARG A 56 15.56 -1.85 -5.96
N GLU A 57 16.23 -1.51 -7.05
CA GLU A 57 16.59 -0.14 -7.41
C GLU A 57 15.62 0.48 -8.43
N ILE A 58 14.76 -0.32 -9.03
CA ILE A 58 13.85 0.11 -10.10
C ILE A 58 12.45 0.34 -9.52
N VAL A 59 12.01 1.59 -9.61
CA VAL A 59 10.62 1.99 -9.38
C VAL A 59 9.96 2.20 -10.74
N THR A 60 8.85 1.52 -10.98
CA THR A 60 8.09 1.67 -12.23
C THR A 60 6.92 2.63 -12.06
N TYR A 61 6.48 3.19 -13.18
CA TYR A 61 5.29 4.03 -13.26
C TYR A 61 4.41 3.54 -14.41
N ILE A 62 3.16 3.97 -14.40
CA ILE A 62 2.22 3.73 -15.49
C ILE A 62 1.99 5.05 -16.23
N VAL A 63 1.89 5.00 -17.56
CA VAL A 63 1.40 6.11 -18.37
C VAL A 63 -0.05 5.79 -18.69
N ASP A 64 -0.97 6.51 -18.07
CA ASP A 64 -2.40 6.25 -18.18
C ASP A 64 -3.16 7.50 -18.65
N ARG A 65 -4.31 7.28 -19.29
CA ARG A 65 -5.26 8.33 -19.68
C ARG A 65 -6.65 7.95 -19.18
N ASN A 66 -7.09 8.63 -18.13
CA ASN A 66 -8.48 8.55 -17.68
C ASN A 66 -9.35 9.54 -18.47
N ILE A 67 -10.28 9.03 -19.27
CA ILE A 67 -11.28 9.85 -19.96
C ILE A 67 -12.57 9.86 -19.12
N ASN A 68 -12.74 10.91 -18.31
CA ASN A 68 -13.99 11.16 -17.60
C ASN A 68 -14.93 11.95 -18.51
N TYR A 69 -15.70 11.23 -19.32
CA TYR A 69 -16.66 11.85 -20.24
C TYR A 69 -17.88 12.47 -19.53
N THR A 70 -18.07 12.16 -18.24
CA THR A 70 -19.07 12.81 -17.37
C THR A 70 -18.58 12.84 -15.92
N ASN A 71 -18.98 13.88 -15.19
CA ASN A 71 -18.87 14.00 -13.74
C ASN A 71 -20.25 14.00 -13.05
N VAL A 72 -21.33 13.78 -13.80
CA VAL A 72 -22.69 13.68 -13.27
C VAL A 72 -22.83 12.36 -12.53
N CYS A 73 -23.24 12.43 -11.27
CA CYS A 73 -23.40 11.27 -10.40
C CYS A 73 -24.62 11.44 -9.51
N ASN A 74 -25.43 10.40 -9.37
CA ASN A 74 -26.57 10.34 -8.45
C ASN A 74 -26.24 9.57 -7.15
N VAL A 75 -24.94 9.33 -6.89
CA VAL A 75 -24.46 8.60 -5.72
C VAL A 75 -23.88 9.58 -4.71
N TYR A 76 -24.36 9.49 -3.47
CA TYR A 76 -24.04 10.42 -2.38
C TYR A 76 -22.78 10.04 -1.59
N CYS A 77 -21.69 9.71 -2.29
CA CYS A 77 -20.41 9.36 -1.66
C CYS A 77 -19.78 10.60 -0.99
N LYS A 78 -19.74 10.63 0.35
CA LYS A 78 -19.23 11.77 1.14
C LYS A 78 -17.76 12.15 0.88
N PHE A 79 -16.98 11.25 0.30
CA PHE A 79 -15.56 11.45 -0.02
C PHE A 79 -15.32 11.79 -1.50
N CYS A 80 -16.35 11.69 -2.35
CA CYS A 80 -16.18 11.82 -3.80
C CYS A 80 -16.32 13.28 -4.25
N ALA A 81 -15.41 13.76 -5.09
CA ALA A 81 -15.47 15.12 -5.64
C ALA A 81 -16.66 15.35 -6.59
N PHE A 82 -17.19 14.28 -7.18
CA PHE A 82 -18.40 14.32 -8.03
C PHE A 82 -19.71 14.20 -7.22
N TYR A 83 -19.62 14.17 -5.89
CA TYR A 83 -20.79 14.26 -5.03
C TYR A 83 -21.62 15.49 -5.38
N ARG A 84 -22.88 15.30 -5.75
CA ARG A 84 -23.86 16.35 -5.96
C ARG A 84 -25.19 15.88 -5.41
N THR A 85 -25.95 16.81 -4.86
CA THR A 85 -27.36 16.66 -4.54
C THR A 85 -28.19 17.35 -5.62
N GLU A 86 -29.49 17.11 -5.62
CA GLU A 86 -30.44 17.74 -6.54
C GLU A 86 -30.54 19.26 -6.35
N LYS A 87 -29.92 19.80 -5.31
CA LYS A 87 -29.87 21.22 -5.00
C LYS A 87 -28.56 21.89 -5.43
N ASP A 88 -27.56 21.09 -5.78
CA ASP A 88 -26.28 21.60 -6.27
C ASP A 88 -26.42 21.80 -7.78
N GLU A 89 -26.68 23.04 -8.21
CA GLU A 89 -26.68 23.46 -9.63
C GLU A 89 -25.29 23.34 -10.28
#